data_AF-A0A1J7HDQ7-F1
#
_entry.id   AF-A0A1J7HDQ7-F1
#
_cell.length_a   1.000
_cell.length_b   1.000
_cell.length_c   1.000
_cell.angle_alpha   90.00
_cell.angle_beta   90.00
_cell.angle_gamma   90.00
#
_symmetry.space_group_name_H-M   'P 1'
#
loop_
_entity.id
_entity.type
_entity.pdbx_description
1 polymer ?
#
loop_
_entity_poly.entity_id
_entity_poly.type
_entity_poly.pdbx_seq_one_letter_code
_entity_poly.pdbx_strand_id
1 'polypeptide(L)'
;MEPATGKHSSLRNVLIRLLLLAVFIFGVRFAYVITVAGTSCAVADFCFFSLPETLNLVISGVVTGTGPVVVERSVSGGYVLPENQTRKKWINGVRFYSSVFRELVSDGYLSTASKSLCVETPTGHAVLALKEIGVVDAVGISKKALKALVKPGEGHWIPFAGETFDFVFSVESMLVELVRPLEFASEIARTLKPEGFAVFHLTNPRDTYSFNSFLNLFNYCFKLVKSIDIDGFDYSIPNIREIVLKKECGSVNDQFHSVVNFEKLDSDYSNGYSDGDYSEKCSIPGYKKDLVRNAEPLILEEPLKPWLTLKRNVKNIKYLPSMVDINFKNRYFYVDVGARSYGSSIGSWFRKQYPKQNKTFHVYAIEADKTFHQEYGLKKGVTLVPYAAWVKNETLAFEIHRDPGEHVVVKGRGMGRIQPLQSSAGVFDGEVEKIQGFDFADWLKSMVSKNDFVVMKMDVEGTEFDLIPRLFETGAICLVDEIFLECHYNRWQRCCPGKRSTKYEKTYQQCLELFNSLRQSGVLVHQWF
;
A
#
# COMPACT_ATOMS: atom_id res chain seq x y z
N MET A 1 -21.61 -42.82 64.43
CA MET A 1 -21.36 -43.33 63.07
C MET A 1 -20.41 -42.37 62.39
N GLU A 2 -19.11 -42.69 62.43
CA GLU A 2 -18.07 -41.96 61.70
C GLU A 2 -18.16 -42.28 60.20
N PRO A 3 -18.01 -41.31 59.29
CA PRO A 3 -17.79 -41.61 57.88
C PRO A 3 -16.29 -41.63 57.57
N ALA A 4 -15.90 -42.72 56.91
CA ALA A 4 -14.54 -43.06 56.53
C ALA A 4 -13.95 -42.12 55.45
N THR A 5 -12.69 -41.73 55.66
CA THR A 5 -11.86 -40.99 54.70
C THR A 5 -11.36 -41.91 53.58
N GLY A 6 -11.85 -41.71 52.36
CA GLY A 6 -11.44 -42.43 51.14
C GLY A 6 -10.15 -41.88 50.51
N LYS A 7 -9.25 -42.79 50.11
CA LYS A 7 -7.90 -42.58 49.56
C LYS A 7 -7.87 -41.77 48.25
N HIS A 8 -7.37 -40.52 48.32
CA HIS A 8 -7.10 -39.65 47.17
C HIS A 8 -5.75 -39.90 46.44
N SER A 9 -4.94 -40.88 46.86
CA SER A 9 -3.55 -41.02 46.37
C SER A 9 -3.37 -41.87 45.10
N SER A 10 -4.35 -42.71 44.73
CA SER A 10 -4.18 -43.68 43.62
C SER A 10 -4.31 -43.03 42.24
N LEU A 11 -5.33 -42.19 42.03
CA LEU A 11 -5.59 -41.55 40.72
C LEU A 11 -4.49 -40.54 40.33
N ARG A 12 -3.95 -39.80 41.32
CA ARG A 12 -2.85 -38.85 41.07
C ARG A 12 -1.59 -39.56 40.57
N ASN A 13 -1.29 -40.72 41.13
CA ASN A 13 -0.11 -41.50 40.73
C ASN A 13 -0.26 -42.10 39.33
N VAL A 14 -1.48 -42.47 38.92
CA VAL A 14 -1.76 -42.92 37.55
C VAL A 14 -1.60 -41.77 36.55
N LEU A 15 -2.12 -40.59 36.88
CA LEU A 15 -2.02 -39.39 36.03
C LEU A 15 -0.56 -38.92 35.86
N ILE A 16 0.24 -38.97 36.93
CA ILE A 16 1.68 -38.67 36.87
C ILE A 16 2.41 -39.68 35.98
N ARG A 17 2.09 -40.98 36.07
CA ARG A 17 2.69 -42.01 35.21
C ARG A 17 2.35 -41.82 33.73
N LEU A 18 1.12 -41.42 33.42
CA LEU A 18 0.70 -41.12 32.04
C LEU A 18 1.42 -39.88 31.49
N LEU A 19 1.57 -38.82 32.30
CA LEU A 19 2.33 -37.63 31.93
C LEU A 19 3.81 -37.95 31.69
N LEU A 20 4.43 -38.76 32.56
CA LEU A 20 5.82 -39.21 32.40
C LEU A 20 5.99 -40.06 31.13
N LEU A 21 5.02 -40.93 30.82
CA LEU A 21 5.02 -41.71 29.58
C LEU A 21 4.92 -40.80 28.34
N ALA A 22 4.06 -39.79 28.37
CA ALA A 22 3.91 -38.83 27.27
C ALA A 22 5.19 -38.01 27.06
N VAL A 23 5.82 -37.53 28.13
CA VAL A 23 7.11 -36.82 28.07
C VAL A 23 8.21 -37.74 27.54
N PHE A 24 8.24 -39.00 27.96
CA PHE A 24 9.20 -39.98 27.46
C PHE A 24 9.03 -40.24 25.95
N ILE A 25 7.80 -40.39 25.47
CA ILE A 25 7.50 -40.57 24.04
C ILE A 25 7.95 -39.33 23.23
N PHE A 26 7.69 -38.12 23.75
CA PHE A 26 8.18 -36.88 23.14
C PHE A 26 9.71 -36.81 23.11
N GLY A 27 10.38 -37.20 24.20
CA GLY A 27 11.83 -37.25 24.29
C GLY A 27 12.45 -38.23 23.29
N VAL A 28 11.87 -39.43 23.15
CA VAL A 28 12.33 -40.44 22.18
C VAL A 28 12.11 -39.97 20.74
N ARG A 29 10.96 -39.35 20.43
CA ARG A 29 10.73 -38.77 19.09
C ARG A 29 11.68 -37.61 18.80
N PHE A 30 11.93 -36.75 19.77
CA PHE A 30 12.87 -35.63 19.63
C PHE A 30 14.30 -36.15 19.40
N ALA A 31 14.72 -37.16 20.17
CA ALA A 31 16.02 -37.82 19.98
C ALA A 31 16.11 -38.52 18.62
N TYR A 32 15.06 -39.20 18.15
CA TYR A 32 15.01 -39.82 16.83
C TYR A 32 15.11 -38.80 15.70
N VAL A 33 14.42 -37.66 15.80
CA VAL A 33 14.50 -36.58 14.81
C VAL A 33 15.91 -35.97 14.79
N ILE A 34 16.53 -35.73 15.95
CA ILE A 34 17.90 -35.20 16.02
C ILE A 34 18.93 -36.19 15.49
N THR A 35 18.78 -37.49 15.76
CA THR A 35 19.77 -38.50 15.33
C THR A 35 19.64 -38.89 13.87
N VAL A 36 18.44 -38.85 13.28
CA VAL A 36 18.19 -39.22 11.88
C VAL A 36 18.29 -38.01 10.94
N ALA A 37 17.92 -36.80 11.38
CA ALA A 37 17.91 -35.59 10.55
C ALA A 37 19.09 -34.64 10.82
N GLY A 38 20.24 -35.17 11.26
CA GLY A 38 21.40 -34.38 11.64
C GLY A 38 21.90 -33.44 10.53
N THR A 39 21.55 -32.15 10.63
CA THR A 39 22.38 -30.97 10.27
C THR A 39 21.78 -29.69 10.89
N SER A 40 22.64 -28.70 11.11
CA SER A 40 22.58 -27.62 12.10
C SER A 40 21.36 -26.68 12.08
N CYS A 41 20.73 -26.48 13.24
CA CYS A 41 19.85 -25.34 13.53
C CYS A 41 20.69 -24.15 14.04
N ALA A 42 20.75 -23.06 13.28
CA ALA A 42 21.22 -21.77 13.76
C ALA A 42 20.12 -20.71 13.58
N VAL A 43 19.74 -20.10 14.71
CA VAL A 43 18.92 -18.87 14.88
C VAL A 43 17.39 -19.03 14.85
N ALA A 44 16.82 -18.89 16.06
CA ALA A 44 15.51 -18.34 16.46
C ALA A 44 14.28 -18.51 15.55
N ASP A 45 13.60 -19.65 15.65
CA ASP A 45 12.21 -19.76 16.14
C ASP A 45 11.80 -21.25 16.20
N PHE A 46 10.93 -21.59 17.16
CA PHE A 46 10.62 -22.93 17.65
C PHE A 46 10.29 -24.00 16.56
N CYS A 47 10.99 -25.14 16.61
CA CYS A 47 10.76 -26.35 15.80
C CYS A 47 9.56 -27.21 16.24
N PHE A 48 8.38 -26.62 16.39
CA PHE A 48 7.14 -27.39 16.56
C PHE A 48 6.01 -26.69 15.83
N PHE A 49 5.84 -26.95 14.53
CA PHE A 49 4.56 -27.01 13.79
C PHE A 49 4.88 -27.33 12.33
N SER A 50 4.18 -28.31 11.76
CA SER A 50 4.24 -28.66 10.35
C SER A 50 3.72 -27.47 9.51
N LEU A 51 4.58 -26.88 8.68
CA LEU A 51 4.17 -25.96 7.61
C LEU A 51 3.73 -26.79 6.38
N PRO A 52 2.57 -26.50 5.76
CA PRO A 52 2.25 -27.01 4.43
C PRO A 52 3.25 -26.45 3.41
N GLU A 53 3.60 -27.28 2.43
CA GLU A 53 4.56 -27.02 1.36
C GLU A 53 4.39 -25.62 0.73
N THR A 54 5.48 -24.83 0.71
CA THR A 54 5.90 -23.83 -0.31
C THR A 54 6.55 -22.58 0.30
N LEU A 55 7.75 -22.71 0.89
CA LEU A 55 8.70 -21.58 1.02
C LEU A 55 10.14 -22.13 0.94
N ASN A 56 10.77 -22.00 -0.24
CA ASN A 56 12.19 -22.29 -0.44
C ASN A 56 13.02 -21.00 -0.25
N LEU A 57 13.69 -20.89 0.89
CA LEU A 57 14.75 -19.91 1.15
C LEU A 57 16.08 -20.50 0.64
N VAL A 58 16.74 -19.85 -0.33
CA VAL A 58 18.06 -20.28 -0.84
C VAL A 58 19.15 -19.38 -0.22
N ILE A 59 19.99 -19.96 0.63
CA ILE A 59 21.28 -19.40 1.05
C ILE A 59 22.38 -20.20 0.32
N SER A 60 23.19 -19.53 -0.50
CA SER A 60 24.31 -20.14 -1.24
C SER A 60 25.60 -20.09 -0.42
N GLY A 61 26.36 -21.20 -0.38
CA GLY A 61 27.72 -21.18 0.15
C GLY A 61 28.47 -22.52 0.18
N VAL A 62 29.21 -22.79 -0.91
CA VAL A 62 30.54 -23.45 -1.02
C VAL A 62 30.74 -24.87 -0.47
N VAL A 63 31.05 -25.84 -1.35
CA VAL A 63 32.24 -26.74 -1.24
C VAL A 63 32.70 -27.21 -2.65
N THR A 64 34.03 -27.23 -2.76
CA THR A 64 34.98 -27.64 -3.80
C THR A 64 35.03 -29.14 -4.15
N GLY A 65 35.45 -29.49 -5.38
CA GLY A 65 36.26 -30.72 -5.62
C GLY A 65 35.81 -31.71 -6.73
N THR A 66 36.42 -31.57 -7.91
CA THR A 66 36.98 -32.60 -8.83
C THR A 66 36.22 -33.90 -9.20
N GLY A 67 35.95 -34.08 -10.50
CA GLY A 67 35.80 -35.38 -11.20
C GLY A 67 34.51 -35.51 -12.04
N PRO A 68 34.55 -36.03 -13.30
CA PRO A 68 33.43 -35.92 -14.23
C PRO A 68 32.42 -37.04 -13.99
N VAL A 69 31.23 -36.69 -13.53
CA VAL A 69 30.09 -37.61 -13.50
C VAL A 69 28.88 -36.87 -14.05
N VAL A 70 28.41 -37.36 -15.20
CA VAL A 70 27.10 -37.03 -15.77
C VAL A 70 26.05 -37.50 -14.76
N VAL A 71 25.38 -36.56 -14.10
CA VAL A 71 24.14 -36.82 -13.36
C VAL A 71 23.20 -35.65 -13.61
N GLU A 72 22.17 -35.91 -14.42
CA GLU A 72 20.94 -35.13 -14.41
C GLU A 72 20.43 -35.03 -12.97
N ARG A 73 20.28 -33.81 -12.47
CA ARG A 73 19.51 -33.58 -11.25
C ARG A 73 18.57 -32.41 -11.46
N SER A 74 17.39 -32.79 -11.91
CA SER A 74 16.15 -32.05 -11.79
C SER A 74 15.91 -31.69 -10.32
N VAL A 75 15.80 -30.38 -10.05
CA VAL A 75 15.21 -29.84 -8.83
C VAL A 75 14.00 -29.02 -9.27
N SER A 76 12.81 -29.53 -9.02
CA SER A 76 11.55 -28.83 -9.27
C SER A 76 11.06 -28.16 -7.99
N GLY A 77 10.51 -26.96 -8.18
CA GLY A 77 9.82 -26.16 -7.17
C GLY A 77 9.20 -24.92 -7.83
N GLY A 78 8.54 -25.16 -8.96
CA GLY A 78 7.92 -24.20 -9.88
C GLY A 78 7.64 -24.95 -11.17
N TYR A 79 6.44 -24.85 -11.74
CA TYR A 79 6.07 -25.57 -12.96
C TYR A 79 7.02 -25.18 -14.11
N VAL A 80 8.07 -25.98 -14.33
CA VAL A 80 8.96 -25.83 -15.49
C VAL A 80 8.18 -26.32 -16.69
N LEU A 81 7.70 -25.37 -17.51
CA LEU A 81 7.11 -25.70 -18.80
C LEU A 81 8.13 -26.50 -19.62
N PRO A 82 7.73 -27.60 -20.30
CA PRO A 82 8.61 -28.35 -21.18
C PRO A 82 9.33 -27.42 -22.16
N GLU A 83 10.62 -27.64 -22.46
CA GLU A 83 11.42 -26.76 -23.33
C GLU A 83 10.73 -26.44 -24.67
N ASN A 84 10.01 -27.41 -25.23
CA ASN A 84 9.24 -27.26 -26.45
C ASN A 84 8.07 -26.26 -26.30
N GLN A 85 7.41 -26.25 -25.15
CA GLN A 85 6.32 -25.33 -24.84
C GLN A 85 6.85 -23.91 -24.57
N THR A 86 8.00 -23.79 -23.91
CA THR A 86 8.71 -22.51 -23.72
C THR A 86 9.14 -21.91 -25.05
N ARG A 87 9.68 -22.71 -25.97
CA ARG A 87 10.01 -22.31 -27.34
C ARG A 87 8.77 -21.86 -28.12
N LYS A 88 7.68 -22.64 -28.07
CA LYS A 88 6.43 -22.30 -28.76
C LYS A 88 5.84 -20.98 -28.23
N LYS A 89 5.84 -20.78 -26.91
CA LYS A 89 5.38 -19.54 -26.27
C LYS A 89 6.22 -18.34 -26.71
N TRP A 90 7.54 -18.51 -26.79
CA TRP A 90 8.43 -17.45 -27.27
C TRP A 90 8.18 -17.09 -28.74
N ILE A 91 8.06 -18.08 -29.63
CA ILE A 91 7.76 -17.85 -31.06
C ILE A 91 6.40 -17.15 -31.23
N ASN A 92 5.39 -17.55 -30.47
CA ASN A 92 4.08 -16.90 -30.49
C ASN A 92 4.16 -15.45 -30.02
N GLY A 93 4.94 -15.17 -28.98
CA GLY A 93 5.20 -13.80 -28.52
C GLY A 93 5.88 -12.94 -29.58
N VAL A 94 6.89 -13.47 -30.28
CA VAL A 94 7.55 -12.75 -31.39
C VAL A 94 6.54 -12.42 -32.49
N ARG A 95 5.75 -13.41 -32.96
CA ARG A 95 4.74 -13.18 -34.00
C ARG A 95 3.69 -12.15 -33.59
N PHE A 96 3.23 -12.21 -32.34
CA PHE A 96 2.28 -11.27 -31.79
C PHE A 96 2.82 -9.85 -31.83
N TYR A 97 4.00 -9.62 -31.23
CA TYR A 97 4.61 -8.30 -31.21
C TYR A 97 5.00 -7.82 -32.61
N SER A 98 5.36 -8.70 -33.54
CA SER A 98 5.58 -8.32 -34.95
C SER A 98 4.30 -7.78 -35.60
N SER A 99 3.12 -8.28 -35.23
CA SER A 99 1.84 -7.73 -35.69
C SER A 99 1.59 -6.36 -35.07
N VAL A 100 1.71 -6.24 -33.74
CA VAL A 100 1.53 -4.98 -33.00
C VAL A 100 2.44 -3.88 -33.56
N PHE A 101 3.73 -4.17 -33.74
CA PHE A 101 4.67 -3.18 -34.23
C PHE A 101 4.43 -2.77 -35.69
N ARG A 102 3.87 -3.65 -36.54
CA ARG A 102 3.43 -3.25 -37.89
C ARG A 102 2.27 -2.27 -37.84
N GLU A 103 1.33 -2.47 -36.92
CA GLU A 103 0.24 -1.51 -36.70
C GLU A 103 0.78 -0.17 -36.20
N LEU A 104 1.71 -0.17 -35.24
CA LEU A 104 2.36 1.06 -34.78
C LEU A 104 3.14 1.78 -35.90
N VAL A 105 3.73 1.04 -36.85
CA VAL A 105 4.35 1.63 -38.05
C VAL A 105 3.29 2.25 -38.96
N SER A 106 2.19 1.54 -39.20
CA SER A 106 1.08 2.03 -40.02
C SER A 106 0.42 3.28 -39.42
N ASP A 107 0.30 3.34 -38.10
CA ASP A 107 -0.28 4.46 -37.36
C ASP A 107 0.69 5.65 -37.26
N GLY A 108 1.96 5.48 -37.63
CA GLY A 108 2.99 6.52 -37.58
C GLY A 108 3.64 6.74 -36.21
N TYR A 109 3.44 5.83 -35.25
CA TYR A 109 4.07 5.88 -33.93
C TYR A 109 5.46 5.23 -33.89
N LEU A 110 5.81 4.44 -34.91
CA LEU A 110 7.09 3.76 -35.06
C LEU A 110 7.59 3.90 -36.50
N SER A 111 8.90 4.08 -36.70
CA SER A 111 9.53 4.04 -38.02
C SER A 111 10.53 2.89 -38.10
N THR A 112 10.70 2.31 -39.28
CA THR A 112 11.76 1.30 -39.52
C THR A 112 13.16 1.87 -39.34
N ALA A 113 13.31 3.20 -39.42
CA ALA A 113 14.55 3.91 -39.13
C ALA A 113 14.74 4.25 -37.63
N SER A 114 13.74 3.99 -36.78
CA SER A 114 13.77 4.35 -35.35
C SER A 114 14.81 3.55 -34.58
N LYS A 115 15.63 4.25 -33.80
CA LYS A 115 16.41 3.63 -32.73
C LYS A 115 15.50 3.30 -31.57
N SER A 116 15.37 2.01 -31.25
CA SER A 116 14.32 1.48 -30.41
C SER A 116 14.84 0.75 -29.17
N LEU A 117 14.23 1.03 -28.01
CA LEU A 117 14.55 0.38 -26.74
C LEU A 117 13.35 -0.44 -26.24
N CYS A 118 13.58 -1.70 -25.90
CA CYS A 118 12.62 -2.50 -25.14
C CYS A 118 13.09 -2.62 -23.68
N VAL A 119 12.29 -2.12 -22.73
CA VAL A 119 12.62 -2.10 -21.30
C VAL A 119 11.91 -3.24 -20.57
N GLU A 120 12.63 -3.90 -19.65
CA GLU A 120 12.21 -5.11 -18.94
C GLU A 120 11.80 -6.25 -19.91
N THR A 121 12.73 -6.63 -20.81
CA THR A 121 12.49 -7.66 -21.84
C THR A 121 13.42 -8.89 -21.67
N PRO A 122 13.26 -9.68 -20.59
CA PRO A 122 14.18 -10.76 -20.23
C PRO A 122 14.27 -11.89 -21.24
N THR A 123 13.30 -12.02 -22.16
CA THR A 123 13.32 -13.05 -23.22
C THR A 123 13.64 -12.50 -24.61
N GLY A 124 13.74 -11.18 -24.77
CA GLY A 124 14.10 -10.52 -26.03
C GLY A 124 13.09 -10.68 -27.18
N HIS A 125 11.90 -11.26 -26.96
CA HIS A 125 10.92 -11.49 -28.03
C HIS A 125 10.44 -10.20 -28.72
N ALA A 126 10.27 -9.10 -27.98
CA ALA A 126 9.88 -7.80 -28.52
C ALA A 126 11.03 -7.19 -29.35
N VAL A 127 12.28 -7.35 -28.90
CA VAL A 127 13.46 -6.90 -29.64
C VAL A 127 13.57 -7.65 -30.97
N LEU A 128 13.36 -8.96 -30.97
CA LEU A 128 13.37 -9.73 -32.20
C LEU A 128 12.23 -9.33 -33.13
N ALA A 129 11.03 -9.15 -32.60
CA ALA A 129 9.86 -8.73 -33.38
C ALA A 129 10.11 -7.39 -34.09
N LEU A 130 10.69 -6.40 -33.41
CA LEU A 130 11.11 -5.14 -34.03
C LEU A 130 12.09 -5.38 -35.20
N LYS A 131 13.09 -6.23 -35.00
CA LYS A 131 14.07 -6.56 -36.06
C LYS A 131 13.43 -7.28 -37.25
N GLU A 132 12.49 -8.19 -37.02
CA GLU A 132 11.78 -8.92 -38.09
C GLU A 132 10.94 -8.01 -38.98
N ILE A 133 10.44 -6.89 -38.45
CA ILE A 133 9.65 -5.92 -39.22
C ILE A 133 10.52 -4.81 -39.85
N GLY A 134 11.85 -4.89 -39.71
CA GLY A 134 12.80 -3.97 -40.33
C GLY A 134 13.31 -2.83 -39.44
N VAL A 135 12.95 -2.79 -38.14
CA VAL A 135 13.52 -1.86 -37.17
C VAL A 135 14.85 -2.43 -36.67
N VAL A 136 15.91 -2.22 -37.46
CA VAL A 136 17.20 -2.89 -37.25
C VAL A 136 17.96 -2.44 -35.99
N ASP A 137 17.84 -1.16 -35.61
CA ASP A 137 18.49 -0.57 -34.43
C ASP A 137 17.61 -0.72 -33.18
N ALA A 138 17.25 -1.96 -32.87
CA ALA A 138 16.49 -2.33 -31.67
C ALA A 138 17.38 -3.04 -30.64
N VAL A 139 17.26 -2.63 -29.38
CA VAL A 139 17.98 -3.23 -28.24
C VAL A 139 17.04 -3.41 -27.05
N GLY A 140 17.20 -4.52 -26.33
CA GLY A 140 16.49 -4.76 -25.06
C GLY A 140 17.37 -4.51 -23.84
N ILE A 141 16.75 -4.22 -22.70
CA ILE A 141 17.40 -4.32 -21.38
C ILE A 141 16.59 -5.20 -20.43
N SER A 142 17.30 -5.90 -19.56
CA SER A 142 16.74 -6.58 -18.39
C SER A 142 17.85 -6.90 -17.38
N LYS A 143 17.45 -7.14 -16.12
CA LYS A 143 18.38 -7.47 -15.03
C LYS A 143 19.36 -8.60 -15.37
N LYS A 144 18.87 -9.65 -16.05
CA LYS A 144 19.70 -10.74 -16.60
C LYS A 144 19.86 -10.53 -18.09
N ALA A 145 21.09 -10.51 -18.59
CA ALA A 145 21.36 -10.36 -20.02
C ALA A 145 21.05 -11.65 -20.79
N LEU A 146 20.58 -11.50 -22.03
CA LEU A 146 20.54 -12.56 -23.04
C LEU A 146 21.40 -12.12 -24.23
N LYS A 147 22.43 -12.92 -24.55
CA LYS A 147 23.42 -12.58 -25.58
C LYS A 147 22.74 -12.21 -26.91
N ALA A 148 23.23 -11.14 -27.54
CA ALA A 148 22.83 -10.53 -28.81
C ALA A 148 21.57 -9.65 -28.86
N LEU A 149 20.54 -9.90 -28.03
CA LEU A 149 19.29 -9.09 -28.07
C LEU A 149 19.10 -8.18 -26.86
N VAL A 150 19.59 -8.59 -25.69
CA VAL A 150 19.26 -7.94 -24.41
C VAL A 150 20.52 -7.67 -23.60
N LYS A 151 20.73 -6.40 -23.26
CA LYS A 151 21.84 -5.93 -22.41
C LYS A 151 21.42 -5.95 -20.94
N PRO A 152 22.39 -6.07 -20.01
CA PRO A 152 22.09 -5.87 -18.59
C PRO A 152 21.67 -4.42 -18.34
N GLY A 153 20.57 -4.23 -17.62
CA GLY A 153 20.04 -2.92 -17.23
C GLY A 153 18.69 -3.06 -16.52
N GLU A 154 18.29 -2.05 -15.78
CA GLU A 154 17.02 -2.02 -15.05
C GLU A 154 16.21 -0.78 -15.46
N GLY A 155 14.89 -0.86 -15.46
CA GLY A 155 14.04 0.24 -15.93
C GLY A 155 14.22 1.57 -15.17
N HIS A 156 14.62 1.51 -13.90
CA HIS A 156 14.92 2.71 -13.09
C HIS A 156 16.37 3.20 -13.23
N TRP A 157 17.19 2.52 -14.03
CA TRP A 157 18.55 2.93 -14.39
C TRP A 157 18.91 2.39 -15.77
N ILE A 158 18.51 3.13 -16.80
CA ILE A 158 18.66 2.74 -18.20
C ILE A 158 20.09 3.09 -18.65
N PRO A 159 20.92 2.11 -19.06
CA PRO A 159 22.37 2.29 -19.29
C PRO A 159 22.68 2.90 -20.66
N PHE A 160 22.00 3.99 -21.01
CA PHE A 160 22.17 4.74 -22.25
C PHE A 160 22.15 6.24 -21.96
N ALA A 161 22.76 7.02 -22.85
CA ALA A 161 22.74 8.48 -22.75
C ALA A 161 21.31 9.03 -22.87
N GLY A 162 21.12 10.29 -22.46
CA GLY A 162 19.85 10.98 -22.72
C GLY A 162 19.56 11.09 -24.21
N GLU A 163 18.28 11.23 -24.57
CA GLU A 163 17.83 11.51 -25.94
C GLU A 163 18.42 10.56 -27.01
N THR A 164 18.53 9.29 -26.65
CA THR A 164 19.15 8.28 -27.51
C THR A 164 18.12 7.62 -28.43
N PHE A 165 16.91 7.36 -27.93
CA PHE A 165 15.92 6.52 -28.62
C PHE A 165 14.79 7.35 -29.21
N ASP A 166 14.29 6.93 -30.38
CA ASP A 166 13.11 7.50 -31.02
C ASP A 166 11.82 6.80 -30.52
N PHE A 167 11.97 5.55 -30.07
CA PHE A 167 10.87 4.69 -29.63
C PHE A 167 11.28 3.86 -28.41
N VAL A 168 10.39 3.76 -27.43
CA VAL A 168 10.55 2.91 -26.24
C VAL A 168 9.33 2.02 -26.07
N PHE A 169 9.52 0.75 -25.74
CA PHE A 169 8.46 -0.22 -25.50
C PHE A 169 8.65 -0.98 -24.18
N SER A 170 7.58 -1.21 -23.43
CA SER A 170 7.60 -2.04 -22.23
C SER A 170 6.27 -2.75 -21.95
N VAL A 171 6.28 -3.83 -21.17
CA VAL A 171 5.12 -4.68 -20.86
C VAL A 171 4.93 -4.78 -19.34
N GLU A 172 3.72 -4.51 -18.85
CA GLU A 172 3.34 -4.42 -17.43
C GLU A 172 3.61 -5.68 -16.62
N SER A 173 3.45 -6.87 -17.20
CA SER A 173 3.77 -8.12 -16.49
C SER A 173 5.24 -8.18 -16.04
N MET A 174 6.06 -7.23 -16.48
CA MET A 174 7.47 -7.05 -16.13
C MET A 174 7.70 -5.78 -15.28
N LEU A 175 6.64 -4.98 -15.00
CA LEU A 175 6.65 -3.77 -14.18
C LEU A 175 6.06 -3.97 -12.77
N VAL A 176 5.47 -5.13 -12.48
CA VAL A 176 4.93 -5.50 -11.15
C VAL A 176 6.01 -5.46 -10.04
N GLU A 177 7.28 -5.61 -10.43
CA GLU A 177 8.44 -5.50 -9.52
C GLU A 177 9.06 -4.09 -9.47
N LEU A 178 8.44 -3.06 -10.08
CA LEU A 178 8.94 -1.69 -9.99
C LEU A 178 8.93 -1.23 -8.52
N VAL A 179 10.10 -1.30 -7.90
CA VAL A 179 10.37 -0.71 -6.58
C VAL A 179 10.36 0.83 -6.67
N ARG A 180 10.48 1.37 -7.89
CA ARG A 180 10.74 2.79 -8.18
C ARG A 180 10.01 3.28 -9.45
N PRO A 181 8.67 3.41 -9.41
CA PRO A 181 7.88 3.76 -10.60
C PRO A 181 8.16 5.18 -11.14
N LEU A 182 8.46 6.14 -10.27
CA LEU A 182 8.74 7.51 -10.68
C LEU A 182 10.11 7.63 -11.36
N GLU A 183 11.13 6.93 -10.85
CA GLU A 183 12.45 6.84 -11.47
C GLU A 183 12.38 6.11 -12.81
N PHE A 184 11.55 5.07 -12.92
CA PHE A 184 11.26 4.43 -14.20
C PHE A 184 10.71 5.44 -15.22
N ALA A 185 9.64 6.16 -14.90
CA ALA A 185 9.09 7.17 -15.80
C ALA A 185 10.12 8.26 -16.15
N SER A 186 10.94 8.68 -15.19
CA SER A 186 12.01 9.65 -15.39
C SER A 186 13.11 9.15 -16.33
N GLU A 187 13.49 7.87 -16.25
CA GLU A 187 14.49 7.28 -17.14
C GLU A 187 13.95 7.09 -18.57
N ILE A 188 12.66 6.76 -18.72
CA ILE A 188 12.00 6.75 -20.03
C ILE A 188 12.00 8.17 -20.62
N ALA A 189 11.63 9.17 -19.82
CA ALA A 189 11.67 10.58 -20.23
C ALA A 189 13.09 11.01 -20.64
N ARG A 190 14.10 10.60 -19.88
CA ARG A 190 15.50 10.96 -20.12
C ARG A 190 16.04 10.37 -21.41
N THR A 191 15.77 9.10 -21.67
CA THR A 191 16.39 8.35 -22.77
C THR A 191 15.69 8.51 -24.11
N LEU A 192 14.40 8.88 -24.10
CA LEU A 192 13.63 9.15 -25.30
C LEU A 192 13.90 10.57 -25.83
N LYS A 193 14.04 10.71 -27.15
CA LYS A 193 14.15 12.02 -27.83
C LYS A 193 12.84 12.82 -27.73
N PRO A 194 12.88 14.16 -27.81
CA PRO A 194 11.68 14.97 -27.99
C PRO A 194 10.84 14.45 -29.16
N GLU A 195 9.51 14.51 -29.03
CA GLU A 195 8.53 13.98 -30.00
C GLU A 195 8.55 12.46 -30.19
N GLY A 196 9.44 11.72 -29.51
CA GLY A 196 9.48 10.26 -29.52
C GLY A 196 8.28 9.62 -28.83
N PHE A 197 8.05 8.34 -29.12
CA PHE A 197 6.93 7.58 -28.57
C PHE A 197 7.37 6.52 -27.56
N ALA A 198 6.64 6.44 -26.45
CA ALA A 198 6.74 5.35 -25.48
C ALA A 198 5.44 4.54 -25.50
N VAL A 199 5.54 3.22 -25.66
CA VAL A 199 4.41 2.32 -25.73
C VAL A 199 4.45 1.31 -24.60
N PHE A 200 3.32 1.16 -23.91
CA PHE A 200 3.17 0.29 -22.75
C PHE A 200 2.00 -0.65 -22.93
N HIS A 201 2.19 -1.91 -22.56
CA HIS A 201 1.14 -2.93 -22.59
C HIS A 201 0.76 -3.32 -21.17
N LEU A 202 -0.41 -2.91 -20.69
CA LEU A 202 -0.95 -3.28 -19.37
C LEU A 202 -1.81 -4.56 -19.46
N THR A 203 -1.53 -5.55 -18.64
CA THR A 203 -2.17 -6.86 -18.55
C THR A 203 -3.46 -6.90 -17.72
N ASN A 204 -3.76 -5.88 -16.92
CA ASN A 204 -5.03 -5.76 -16.21
C ASN A 204 -5.85 -4.53 -16.67
N PRO A 205 -6.43 -4.55 -17.88
CA PRO A 205 -7.13 -3.40 -18.46
C PRO A 205 -8.38 -2.97 -17.68
N ARG A 206 -8.92 -3.84 -16.82
CA ARG A 206 -10.14 -3.55 -16.02
C ARG A 206 -9.85 -2.74 -14.77
N ASP A 207 -8.60 -2.72 -14.32
CA ASP A 207 -8.19 -1.95 -13.16
C ASP A 207 -7.93 -0.49 -13.54
N THR A 208 -8.99 0.31 -13.44
CA THR A 208 -8.94 1.74 -13.75
C THR A 208 -8.12 2.53 -12.73
N TYR A 209 -7.98 2.08 -11.49
CA TYR A 209 -7.13 2.73 -10.49
C TYR A 209 -5.66 2.59 -10.83
N SER A 210 -5.25 1.36 -11.13
CA SER A 210 -3.88 1.04 -11.56
C SER A 210 -3.53 1.78 -12.84
N PHE A 211 -4.42 1.75 -13.84
CA PHE A 211 -4.26 2.49 -15.11
C PHE A 211 -4.08 4.00 -14.91
N ASN A 212 -4.92 4.65 -14.11
CA ASN A 212 -4.79 6.10 -13.86
C ASN A 212 -3.54 6.41 -13.02
N SER A 213 -3.18 5.54 -12.07
CA SER A 213 -1.94 5.67 -11.30
C SER A 213 -0.71 5.57 -12.22
N PHE A 214 -0.74 4.66 -13.19
CA PHE A 214 0.30 4.53 -14.21
C PHE A 214 0.43 5.80 -15.05
N LEU A 215 -0.67 6.32 -15.60
CA LEU A 215 -0.64 7.54 -16.41
C LEU A 215 -0.10 8.74 -15.62
N ASN A 216 -0.44 8.85 -14.33
CA ASN A 216 0.03 9.94 -13.47
C ASN A 216 1.56 9.97 -13.30
N LEU A 217 2.27 8.85 -13.48
CA LEU A 217 3.74 8.82 -13.50
C LEU A 217 4.32 9.58 -14.69
N PHE A 218 3.57 9.68 -15.79
CA PHE A 218 4.02 10.24 -17.08
C PHE A 218 3.40 11.60 -17.42
N ASN A 219 2.35 12.04 -16.73
CA ASN A 219 1.57 13.26 -17.03
C ASN A 219 2.41 14.53 -17.23
N TYR A 220 3.60 14.62 -16.64
CA TYR A 220 4.44 15.81 -16.74
C TYR A 220 5.14 15.98 -18.09
N CYS A 221 5.71 14.89 -18.63
CA CYS A 221 6.54 14.95 -19.84
C CYS A 221 5.85 14.34 -21.06
N PHE A 222 4.76 13.60 -20.85
CA PHE A 222 4.12 12.83 -21.90
C PHE A 222 2.65 13.15 -22.02
N LYS A 223 2.19 13.11 -23.27
CA LYS A 223 0.78 13.16 -23.63
C LYS A 223 0.30 11.78 -24.07
N LEU A 224 -0.85 11.37 -23.55
CA LEU A 224 -1.56 10.17 -24.02
C LEU A 224 -2.12 10.41 -25.42
N VAL A 225 -1.71 9.59 -26.39
CA VAL A 225 -2.14 9.67 -27.79
C VAL A 225 -3.14 8.58 -28.14
N LYS A 226 -2.92 7.36 -27.63
CA LYS A 226 -3.78 6.19 -27.89
C LYS A 226 -3.88 5.33 -26.63
N SER A 227 -5.09 4.83 -26.36
CA SER A 227 -5.37 3.83 -25.34
C SER A 227 -6.41 2.86 -25.90
N ILE A 228 -6.00 1.64 -26.21
CA ILE A 228 -6.89 0.62 -26.78
C ILE A 228 -6.71 -0.72 -26.06
N ASP A 229 -7.78 -1.52 -26.05
CA ASP A 229 -7.71 -2.90 -25.56
C ASP A 229 -7.50 -3.83 -26.75
N ILE A 230 -6.51 -4.73 -26.66
CA ILE A 230 -6.16 -5.74 -27.65
C ILE A 230 -6.12 -7.14 -27.02
N ASP A 231 -6.36 -8.17 -27.82
CA ASP A 231 -6.24 -9.56 -27.38
C ASP A 231 -4.76 -9.91 -27.16
N GLY A 232 -4.43 -10.58 -26.05
CA GLY A 232 -3.07 -11.04 -25.81
C GLY A 232 -2.78 -12.42 -26.42
N PHE A 233 -1.50 -12.79 -26.46
CA PHE A 233 -1.04 -13.95 -27.24
C PHE A 233 -1.04 -15.30 -26.48
N ASP A 234 -1.38 -15.31 -25.19
CA ASP A 234 -1.42 -16.50 -24.35
C ASP A 234 -2.53 -16.38 -23.29
N TYR A 235 -3.04 -17.51 -22.80
CA TYR A 235 -4.06 -17.58 -21.75
C TYR A 235 -3.65 -16.89 -20.45
N SER A 236 -2.34 -16.75 -20.21
CA SER A 236 -1.81 -16.01 -19.05
C SER A 236 -1.96 -14.49 -19.16
N ILE A 237 -2.15 -13.96 -20.37
CA ILE A 237 -2.34 -12.54 -20.65
C ILE A 237 -3.44 -12.43 -21.70
N PRO A 238 -4.72 -12.64 -21.34
CA PRO A 238 -5.80 -12.74 -22.34
C PRO A 238 -6.18 -11.39 -22.95
N ASN A 239 -6.04 -10.29 -22.19
CA ASN A 239 -6.37 -8.94 -22.65
C ASN A 239 -5.24 -7.99 -22.25
N ILE A 240 -4.92 -7.06 -23.13
CA ILE A 240 -3.87 -6.06 -22.94
C ILE A 240 -4.45 -4.68 -23.24
N ARG A 241 -4.19 -3.69 -22.39
CA ARG A 241 -4.36 -2.28 -22.73
C ARG A 241 -3.05 -1.75 -23.31
N GLU A 242 -3.05 -1.44 -24.59
CA GLU A 242 -1.97 -0.71 -25.25
C GLU A 242 -2.14 0.78 -25.00
N ILE A 243 -1.08 1.41 -24.48
CA ILE A 243 -0.98 2.83 -24.20
C ILE A 243 0.16 3.39 -25.05
N VAL A 244 -0.13 4.41 -25.85
CA VAL A 244 0.87 5.16 -26.62
C VAL A 244 0.99 6.56 -26.03
N LEU A 245 2.17 6.87 -25.54
CA LEU A 245 2.54 8.16 -24.98
C LEU A 245 3.53 8.86 -25.91
N LYS A 246 3.32 10.15 -26.16
CA LYS A 246 4.27 10.99 -26.91
C LYS A 246 4.98 11.92 -25.95
N LYS A 247 6.31 11.99 -26.03
CA LYS A 247 7.11 12.93 -25.25
C LYS A 247 6.94 14.35 -25.79
N GLU A 248 6.45 15.25 -24.94
CA GLU A 248 6.30 16.68 -25.23
C GLU A 248 7.30 17.56 -24.46
N CYS A 249 7.93 17.04 -23.40
CA CYS A 249 8.96 17.80 -22.69
C CYS A 249 10.28 17.86 -23.47
N GLY A 250 11.00 18.98 -23.33
CA GLY A 250 12.29 19.24 -23.98
C GLY A 250 13.48 18.47 -23.38
N SER A 251 14.69 19.00 -23.59
CA SER A 251 15.92 18.39 -23.07
C SER A 251 16.03 18.50 -21.55
N VAL A 252 16.43 17.40 -20.90
CA VAL A 252 16.48 17.24 -19.42
C VAL A 252 17.45 18.22 -18.73
N ASN A 253 18.28 18.94 -19.49
CA ASN A 253 19.24 19.90 -18.95
C ASN A 253 18.63 21.17 -18.34
N ASP A 254 17.35 21.50 -18.60
CA ASP A 254 16.68 22.65 -17.98
C ASP A 254 16.04 22.35 -16.61
N GLN A 255 16.10 21.11 -16.11
CA GLN A 255 15.18 20.68 -15.04
C GLN A 255 15.79 19.80 -13.93
N PHE A 256 17.11 19.75 -13.79
CA PHE A 256 17.71 19.11 -12.60
C PHE A 256 17.39 19.83 -11.28
N HIS A 257 16.87 21.07 -11.35
CA HIS A 257 16.25 21.79 -10.22
C HIS A 257 14.74 21.51 -10.02
N SER A 258 14.08 20.86 -10.99
CA SER A 258 12.63 20.55 -10.96
C SER A 258 12.33 19.19 -10.32
N VAL A 259 13.27 18.24 -10.38
CA VAL A 259 13.11 16.92 -9.73
C VAL A 259 13.00 17.04 -8.20
N VAL A 260 13.55 18.11 -7.63
CA VAL A 260 13.43 18.44 -6.20
C VAL A 260 12.16 19.27 -5.91
N ASN A 261 11.52 19.84 -6.95
CA ASN A 261 10.31 20.66 -6.88
C ASN A 261 9.05 19.93 -7.41
N PHE A 262 9.10 18.61 -7.60
CA PHE A 262 7.94 17.77 -7.97
C PHE A 262 6.75 17.91 -6.99
N GLU A 263 6.96 18.53 -5.83
CA GLU A 263 5.95 18.74 -4.78
C GLU A 263 5.15 20.06 -4.90
N LYS A 264 5.50 20.98 -5.81
CA LYS A 264 4.89 22.32 -5.84
C LYS A 264 4.31 22.81 -7.18
N LEU A 265 4.45 22.07 -8.27
CA LEU A 265 4.10 22.55 -9.62
C LEU A 265 2.85 21.89 -10.21
N ASP A 266 1.78 21.76 -9.41
CA ASP A 266 0.51 21.21 -9.89
C ASP A 266 -0.70 22.08 -9.51
N SER A 267 -0.46 23.35 -9.16
CA SER A 267 -1.49 24.40 -9.02
C SER A 267 -1.84 25.08 -10.35
N ASP A 268 -0.99 24.98 -11.38
CA ASP A 268 -1.00 25.92 -12.50
C ASP A 268 -1.38 25.35 -13.88
N TYR A 269 -1.72 24.06 -13.99
CA TYR A 269 -2.16 23.47 -15.27
C TYR A 269 -3.62 23.01 -15.27
N SER A 270 -4.50 23.86 -14.72
CA SER A 270 -5.89 23.93 -15.14
C SER A 270 -6.03 25.02 -16.21
N ASN A 271 -6.46 24.60 -17.41
CA ASN A 271 -6.80 25.47 -18.54
C ASN A 271 -7.45 26.79 -18.12
N GLY A 272 -6.95 27.89 -18.68
CA GLY A 272 -7.39 29.24 -18.38
C GLY A 272 -8.89 29.46 -18.59
N TYR A 273 -9.52 30.06 -17.58
CA TYR A 273 -10.35 31.25 -17.69
C TYR A 273 -10.52 31.80 -16.26
N SER A 274 -10.64 33.12 -16.19
CA SER A 274 -10.47 34.02 -15.06
C SER A 274 -11.46 33.92 -13.89
N ASP A 275 -10.94 34.35 -12.73
CA ASP A 275 -11.60 35.07 -11.63
C ASP A 275 -12.33 34.28 -10.51
N GLY A 276 -11.91 34.54 -9.26
CA GLY A 276 -12.71 34.31 -8.04
C GLY A 276 -12.54 32.99 -7.27
N ASP A 277 -11.91 33.08 -6.09
CA ASP A 277 -12.17 32.23 -4.90
C ASP A 277 -12.01 30.70 -5.06
N TYR A 278 -10.79 30.24 -5.31
CA TYR A 278 -10.49 28.79 -5.36
C TYR A 278 -10.20 28.23 -3.96
N SER A 279 -11.27 27.76 -3.29
CA SER A 279 -11.12 26.52 -2.51
C SER A 279 -10.62 25.45 -3.49
N GLU A 280 -9.46 24.83 -3.23
CA GLU A 280 -8.89 23.75 -4.05
C GLU A 280 -9.79 22.50 -3.96
N LYS A 281 -10.95 22.53 -4.61
CA LYS A 281 -11.90 21.41 -4.63
C LYS A 281 -11.27 20.26 -5.38
N CYS A 282 -11.23 19.08 -4.75
CA CYS A 282 -10.76 17.86 -5.40
C CYS A 282 -11.52 17.63 -6.71
N SER A 283 -10.81 17.57 -7.84
CA SER A 283 -11.36 16.93 -9.03
C SER A 283 -11.48 15.44 -8.74
N ILE A 284 -12.66 14.86 -8.97
CA ILE A 284 -12.97 13.47 -8.61
C ILE A 284 -13.12 12.65 -9.89
N PRO A 285 -12.09 11.91 -10.29
CA PRO A 285 -12.16 11.04 -11.45
C PRO A 285 -13.26 9.99 -11.31
N GLY A 286 -13.85 9.57 -12.44
CA GLY A 286 -14.91 8.56 -12.47
C GLY A 286 -14.52 7.26 -11.75
N TYR A 287 -13.27 6.80 -11.92
CA TYR A 287 -12.79 5.57 -11.29
C TYR A 287 -12.81 5.64 -9.75
N LYS A 288 -12.54 6.80 -9.13
CA LYS A 288 -12.65 6.95 -7.67
C LYS A 288 -14.10 6.83 -7.20
N LYS A 289 -15.06 7.35 -7.99
CA LYS A 289 -16.50 7.20 -7.70
C LYS A 289 -16.93 5.73 -7.79
N ASP A 290 -16.43 5.00 -8.79
CA ASP A 290 -16.72 3.57 -8.95
C ASP A 290 -16.12 2.73 -7.82
N LEU A 291 -14.92 3.07 -7.33
CA LEU A 291 -14.33 2.44 -6.15
C LEU A 291 -15.19 2.64 -4.90
N VAL A 292 -15.64 3.88 -4.66
CA VAL A 292 -16.51 4.19 -3.52
C VAL A 292 -17.86 3.47 -3.64
N ARG A 293 -18.42 3.32 -4.85
CA ARG A 293 -19.65 2.53 -5.08
C ARG A 293 -19.47 1.06 -4.73
N ASN A 294 -18.26 0.54 -4.89
CA ASN A 294 -17.94 -0.83 -4.54
C ASN A 294 -17.67 -1.04 -3.05
N ALA A 295 -17.54 0.02 -2.23
CA ALA A 295 -17.33 -0.08 -0.79
C ALA A 295 -18.46 -0.82 -0.06
N GLU A 296 -18.20 -1.24 1.19
CA GLU A 296 -19.27 -1.71 2.07
C GLU A 296 -20.32 -0.61 2.34
N PRO A 297 -21.60 -0.96 2.55
CA PRO A 297 -22.63 0.04 2.85
C PRO A 297 -22.35 0.76 4.16
N LEU A 298 -22.70 2.05 4.23
CA LEU A 298 -22.69 2.78 5.50
C LEU A 298 -23.78 2.24 6.42
N ILE A 299 -23.49 2.21 7.71
CA ILE A 299 -24.47 2.04 8.78
C ILE A 299 -25.26 3.35 8.84
N LEU A 300 -26.52 3.31 8.42
CA LEU A 300 -27.36 4.51 8.29
C LEU A 300 -28.04 4.91 9.61
N GLU A 301 -28.20 3.97 10.53
CA GLU A 301 -28.89 4.18 11.81
C GLU A 301 -27.94 4.02 13.00
N GLU A 302 -28.15 4.83 14.04
CA GLU A 302 -27.33 4.77 15.25
C GLU A 302 -27.43 3.36 15.88
N PRO A 303 -26.32 2.62 15.98
CA PRO A 303 -26.37 1.26 16.51
C PRO A 303 -26.66 1.26 18.01
N LEU A 304 -27.72 0.55 18.43
CA LEU A 304 -28.03 0.36 19.86
C LEU A 304 -26.92 -0.37 20.63
N LYS A 305 -26.15 -1.21 19.93
CA LYS A 305 -24.97 -1.91 20.47
C LYS A 305 -23.77 -1.67 19.54
N PRO A 306 -23.11 -0.50 19.61
CA PRO A 306 -22.08 -0.09 18.65
C PRO A 306 -21.01 -1.14 18.43
N TRP A 307 -20.45 -1.68 19.52
CA TRP A 307 -19.36 -2.67 19.46
C TRP A 307 -19.70 -3.94 18.66
N LEU A 308 -20.96 -4.41 18.71
CA LEU A 308 -21.39 -5.60 17.95
C LEU A 308 -21.55 -5.27 16.47
N THR A 309 -22.19 -4.14 16.18
CA THR A 309 -22.44 -3.70 14.80
C THR A 309 -21.13 -3.40 14.10
N LEU A 310 -20.23 -2.67 14.75
CA LEU A 310 -18.93 -2.28 14.18
C LEU A 310 -18.02 -3.52 14.02
N LYS A 311 -18.01 -4.47 14.97
CA LYS A 311 -17.31 -5.74 14.80
C LYS A 311 -17.82 -6.58 13.63
N ARG A 312 -19.12 -6.51 13.31
CA ARG A 312 -19.68 -7.13 12.11
C ARG A 312 -19.27 -6.35 10.85
N ASN A 313 -19.29 -5.02 10.91
CA ASN A 313 -18.90 -4.16 9.80
C ASN A 313 -17.45 -4.40 9.36
N VAL A 314 -16.52 -4.53 10.32
CA VAL A 314 -15.10 -4.79 10.03
C VAL A 314 -14.87 -6.07 9.21
N LYS A 315 -15.76 -7.06 9.29
CA LYS A 315 -15.67 -8.27 8.46
C LYS A 315 -16.05 -8.04 7.00
N ASN A 316 -16.81 -6.98 6.73
CA ASN A 316 -17.32 -6.63 5.41
C ASN A 316 -16.50 -5.52 4.73
N ILE A 317 -15.55 -4.91 5.45
CA ILE A 317 -14.68 -3.87 4.91
C ILE A 317 -13.96 -4.41 3.67
N LYS A 318 -14.06 -3.63 2.59
CA LYS A 318 -13.31 -3.88 1.35
C LYS A 318 -12.11 -2.96 1.31
N TYR A 319 -10.99 -3.44 1.84
CA TYR A 319 -9.71 -2.74 1.81
C TYR A 319 -9.32 -2.44 0.36
N LEU A 320 -8.82 -1.24 0.06
CA LEU A 320 -8.53 -0.84 -1.32
C LEU A 320 -7.56 -1.80 -2.03
N PRO A 321 -6.46 -2.29 -1.42
CA PRO A 321 -5.55 -3.24 -2.06
C PRO A 321 -6.15 -4.62 -2.35
N SER A 322 -7.38 -4.90 -1.92
CA SER A 322 -8.12 -6.11 -2.30
C SER A 322 -8.97 -5.91 -3.56
N MET A 323 -9.21 -4.67 -3.96
CA MET A 323 -10.03 -4.29 -5.12
C MET A 323 -9.20 -3.82 -6.32
N VAL A 324 -8.00 -3.28 -6.07
CA VAL A 324 -7.14 -2.68 -7.10
C VAL A 324 -5.67 -3.01 -6.88
N ASP A 325 -4.88 -2.94 -7.95
CA ASP A 325 -3.42 -2.96 -7.96
C ASP A 325 -2.88 -1.56 -7.59
N ILE A 326 -2.02 -1.52 -6.56
CA ILE A 326 -1.40 -0.30 -6.06
C ILE A 326 0.07 -0.15 -6.49
N ASN A 327 0.55 -0.97 -7.44
CA ASN A 327 1.96 -1.05 -7.83
C ASN A 327 2.52 0.24 -8.45
N PHE A 328 1.70 1.03 -9.12
CA PHE A 328 2.14 2.28 -9.76
C PHE A 328 2.15 3.50 -8.84
N LYS A 329 1.95 3.28 -7.53
CA LYS A 329 2.16 4.31 -6.53
C LYS A 329 3.63 4.36 -6.12
N ASN A 330 4.13 5.56 -5.88
CA ASN A 330 5.55 5.82 -5.64
C ASN A 330 5.98 5.38 -4.24
N ARG A 331 5.29 5.87 -3.20
CA ARG A 331 5.52 5.50 -1.80
C ARG A 331 4.19 5.15 -1.14
N TYR A 332 4.25 4.44 -0.03
CA TYR A 332 3.07 3.96 0.69
C TYR A 332 3.12 4.47 2.12
N PHE A 333 2.05 5.12 2.57
CA PHE A 333 1.96 5.76 3.87
C PHE A 333 0.81 5.21 4.68
N TYR A 334 1.06 5.01 5.97
CA TYR A 334 0.01 4.82 6.96
C TYR A 334 0.11 5.91 8.02
N VAL A 335 -0.97 6.68 8.17
CA VAL A 335 -1.04 7.79 9.13
C VAL A 335 -2.10 7.45 10.18
N ASP A 336 -1.65 7.22 11.40
CA ASP A 336 -2.49 6.91 12.56
C ASP A 336 -2.71 8.18 13.38
N VAL A 337 -3.85 8.84 13.19
CA VAL A 337 -4.22 10.10 13.83
C VAL A 337 -4.97 9.82 15.12
N GLY A 338 -4.36 10.15 16.26
CA GLY A 338 -4.81 9.70 17.58
C GLY A 338 -4.42 8.24 17.81
N ALA A 339 -3.12 7.97 17.71
CA ALA A 339 -2.57 6.62 17.66
C ALA A 339 -2.66 5.86 18.99
N ARG A 340 -2.71 6.57 20.13
CA ARG A 340 -2.71 6.01 21.49
C ARG A 340 -1.54 5.05 21.71
N SER A 341 -1.79 3.80 22.13
CA SER A 341 -0.74 2.78 22.29
C SER A 341 -0.48 2.08 20.96
N TYR A 342 0.73 1.55 20.76
CA TYR A 342 1.07 0.85 19.51
C TYR A 342 0.10 -0.31 19.23
N GLY A 343 -0.41 -0.98 20.25
CA GLY A 343 -1.40 -2.06 20.12
C GLY A 343 -2.83 -1.61 19.77
N SER A 344 -3.16 -0.32 19.77
CA SER A 344 -4.50 0.17 19.44
C SER A 344 -4.81 -0.03 17.95
N SER A 345 -3.81 0.18 17.10
CA SER A 345 -4.01 0.38 15.66
C SER A 345 -2.87 -0.24 14.85
N ILE A 346 -1.68 0.38 14.85
CA ILE A 346 -0.50 -0.08 14.09
C ILE A 346 -0.15 -1.53 14.39
N GLY A 347 -0.01 -1.87 15.67
CA GLY A 347 0.36 -3.19 16.18
C GLY A 347 -0.74 -4.25 16.10
N SER A 348 -1.96 -3.88 15.74
CA SER A 348 -3.14 -4.74 15.83
C SER A 348 -3.76 -5.05 14.47
N TRP A 349 -4.74 -4.27 14.03
CA TRP A 349 -5.50 -4.51 12.81
C TRP A 349 -4.70 -4.11 11.58
N PHE A 350 -3.95 -3.00 11.65
CA PHE A 350 -3.18 -2.51 10.51
C PHE A 350 -2.17 -3.58 10.07
N ARG A 351 -1.35 -4.10 10.98
CA ARG A 351 -0.40 -5.20 10.68
C ARG A 351 -1.02 -6.51 10.18
N LYS A 352 -2.33 -6.72 10.37
CA LYS A 352 -3.05 -7.90 9.84
C LYS A 352 -3.56 -7.67 8.42
N GLN A 353 -3.88 -6.43 8.09
CA GLN A 353 -4.49 -6.04 6.81
C GLN A 353 -3.52 -5.33 5.87
N TYR A 354 -2.40 -4.86 6.39
CA TYR A 354 -1.34 -4.15 5.71
C TYR A 354 0.02 -4.58 6.29
N PRO A 355 1.11 -4.51 5.50
CA PRO A 355 1.13 -4.21 4.07
C PRO A 355 0.48 -5.28 3.19
N LYS A 356 0.08 -4.90 1.98
CA LYS A 356 -0.44 -5.78 0.93
C LYS A 356 0.38 -5.62 -0.35
N GLN A 357 0.27 -6.58 -1.26
CA GLN A 357 0.91 -6.55 -2.57
C GLN A 357 2.44 -6.33 -2.50
N ASN A 358 3.09 -6.88 -1.47
CA ASN A 358 4.55 -6.77 -1.24
C ASN A 358 5.09 -5.32 -1.15
N LYS A 359 4.27 -4.38 -0.63
CA LYS A 359 4.69 -2.98 -0.44
C LYS A 359 5.14 -2.72 0.98
N THR A 360 6.07 -1.77 1.16
CA THR A 360 6.50 -1.33 2.50
C THR A 360 5.91 0.03 2.79
N PHE A 361 5.34 0.20 3.98
CA PHE A 361 4.67 1.43 4.38
C PHE A 361 5.57 2.26 5.31
N HIS A 362 5.61 3.57 5.07
CA HIS A 362 6.08 4.55 6.04
C HIS A 362 4.95 4.80 7.04
N VAL A 363 5.17 4.42 8.29
CA VAL A 363 4.16 4.44 9.35
C VAL A 363 4.38 5.65 10.24
N TYR A 364 3.35 6.49 10.39
CA TYR A 364 3.34 7.65 11.27
C TYR A 364 2.30 7.46 12.37
N ALA A 365 2.73 7.61 13.62
CA ALA A 365 1.86 7.65 14.79
C ALA A 365 1.76 9.09 15.27
N ILE A 366 0.59 9.71 15.17
CA ILE A 366 0.35 11.05 15.70
C ILE A 366 -0.34 10.92 17.05
N GLU A 367 0.38 11.29 18.11
CA GLU A 367 -0.06 11.12 19.49
C GLU A 367 0.44 12.25 20.39
N ALA A 368 -0.49 12.95 21.03
CA ALA A 368 -0.19 14.10 21.89
C ALA A 368 0.09 13.71 23.35
N ASP A 369 -0.51 12.63 23.85
CA ASP A 369 -0.34 12.16 25.21
C ASP A 369 1.02 11.47 25.39
N LYS A 370 1.86 12.12 26.20
CA LYS A 370 3.24 11.70 26.48
C LYS A 370 3.34 10.32 27.10
N THR A 371 2.27 9.82 27.72
CA THR A 371 2.25 8.48 28.33
C THR A 371 2.49 7.36 27.32
N PHE A 372 2.17 7.57 26.04
CA PHE A 372 2.37 6.57 24.97
C PHE A 372 3.68 6.74 24.21
N HIS A 373 4.36 7.89 24.32
CA HIS A 373 5.54 8.23 23.50
C HIS A 373 6.69 7.22 23.67
N GLN A 374 6.91 6.74 24.90
CA GLN A 374 7.97 5.77 25.19
C GLN A 374 7.75 4.45 24.44
N GLU A 375 6.50 4.02 24.25
CA GLU A 375 6.20 2.78 23.54
C GLU A 375 6.66 2.85 22.08
N TYR A 376 6.41 3.97 21.40
CA TYR A 376 6.81 4.17 20.01
C TYR A 376 8.31 4.35 19.83
N GLY A 377 9.01 4.96 20.79
CA GLY A 377 10.46 5.10 20.75
C GLY A 377 11.21 3.75 20.65
N LEU A 378 10.56 2.65 21.04
CA LEU A 378 11.10 1.29 20.95
C LEU A 378 10.75 0.56 19.64
N LYS A 379 9.86 1.11 18.81
CA LYS A 379 9.36 0.44 17.60
C LYS A 379 10.13 0.89 16.36
N LYS A 380 10.87 -0.04 15.75
CA LYS A 380 11.51 0.19 14.45
C LYS A 380 10.46 0.34 13.34
N GLY A 381 10.68 1.27 12.42
CA GLY A 381 9.82 1.48 11.25
C GLY A 381 8.55 2.30 11.53
N VAL A 382 8.40 2.88 12.72
CA VAL A 382 7.32 3.81 13.07
C VAL A 382 7.91 5.16 13.44
N THR A 383 7.38 6.22 12.87
CA THR A 383 7.75 7.61 13.20
C THR A 383 6.69 8.21 14.10
N LEU A 384 7.05 8.55 15.33
CA LEU A 384 6.17 9.28 16.25
C LEU A 384 6.16 10.77 15.89
N VAL A 385 4.97 11.34 15.77
CA VAL A 385 4.71 12.77 15.70
C VAL A 385 4.08 13.17 17.05
N PRO A 386 4.87 13.71 18.00
CA PRO A 386 4.46 13.87 19.40
C PRO A 386 3.61 15.14 19.62
N TYR A 387 2.60 15.34 18.78
CA TYR A 387 1.76 16.53 18.72
C TYR A 387 0.30 16.14 18.47
N ALA A 388 -0.63 17.03 18.81
CA ALA A 388 -2.03 16.87 18.43
C ALA A 388 -2.25 17.28 16.97
N ALA A 389 -2.88 16.41 16.18
CA ALA A 389 -3.40 16.84 14.88
C ALA A 389 -4.45 17.93 15.10
N TRP A 390 -4.27 19.09 14.47
CA TRP A 390 -5.15 20.23 14.64
C TRP A 390 -5.31 21.02 13.33
N VAL A 391 -6.15 22.06 13.36
CA VAL A 391 -6.44 22.89 12.18
C VAL A 391 -5.41 24.00 11.94
N LYS A 392 -4.54 24.26 12.92
CA LYS A 392 -3.45 25.24 12.85
C LYS A 392 -2.40 24.97 13.92
N ASN A 393 -1.22 25.56 13.79
CA ASN A 393 -0.18 25.49 14.83
C ASN A 393 -0.57 26.37 16.03
N GLU A 394 -0.91 25.76 17.16
CA GLU A 394 -1.20 26.49 18.40
C GLU A 394 -1.07 25.62 19.66
N THR A 395 -1.09 26.25 20.83
CA THR A 395 -1.16 25.53 22.10
C THR A 395 -2.62 25.23 22.44
N LEU A 396 -2.89 23.98 22.82
CA LEU A 396 -4.24 23.47 23.11
C LEU A 396 -4.33 22.99 24.56
N ALA A 397 -5.56 22.90 25.05
CA ALA A 397 -5.89 22.24 26.32
C ALA A 397 -6.24 20.77 26.05
N PHE A 398 -5.64 19.86 26.80
CA PHE A 398 -5.94 18.43 26.80
C PHE A 398 -6.67 18.06 28.09
N GLU A 399 -7.98 17.86 27.98
CA GLU A 399 -8.89 17.57 29.07
C GLU A 399 -9.04 16.07 29.29
N ILE A 400 -8.53 15.55 30.41
CA ILE A 400 -8.69 14.13 30.75
C ILE A 400 -9.95 13.95 31.59
N HIS A 401 -10.98 13.35 30.99
CA HIS A 401 -12.16 12.90 31.74
C HIS A 401 -11.85 11.60 32.49
N ARG A 402 -12.22 11.53 33.77
CA ARG A 402 -12.29 10.27 34.53
C ARG A 402 -13.74 9.80 34.50
N ASP A 403 -14.05 8.74 33.77
CA ASP A 403 -15.41 8.20 33.72
C ASP A 403 -15.82 7.62 35.09
N PRO A 404 -16.99 7.98 35.67
CA PRO A 404 -17.41 7.51 37.00
C PRO A 404 -17.78 6.01 37.12
N GLY A 405 -17.34 5.15 36.20
CA GLY A 405 -17.75 3.75 36.13
C GLY A 405 -16.73 2.75 35.56
N GLU A 406 -15.52 3.18 35.18
CA GLU A 406 -14.45 2.25 34.77
C GLU A 406 -13.73 1.66 36.00
N HIS A 407 -14.28 0.57 36.54
CA HIS A 407 -13.57 -0.31 37.47
C HIS A 407 -12.64 -1.31 36.74
N VAL A 408 -11.95 -0.87 35.68
CA VAL A 408 -10.88 -1.66 35.08
C VAL A 408 -9.57 -0.92 35.29
N VAL A 409 -8.86 -1.33 36.34
CA VAL A 409 -7.52 -0.88 36.66
C VAL A 409 -6.55 -1.48 35.63
N VAL A 410 -6.56 -0.94 34.42
CA VAL A 410 -5.30 -0.74 33.71
C VAL A 410 -4.76 0.56 34.28
N LYS A 411 -3.61 0.55 34.95
CA LYS A 411 -2.98 1.78 35.44
C LYS A 411 -2.90 2.79 34.29
N GLY A 412 -3.65 3.89 34.36
CA GLY A 412 -3.41 5.07 33.52
C GLY A 412 -4.68 5.73 33.01
N ARG A 413 -4.85 7.00 33.40
CA ARG A 413 -5.46 8.15 32.68
C ARG A 413 -6.61 7.87 31.68
N GLY A 414 -7.75 8.55 31.86
CA GLY A 414 -8.90 8.48 30.95
C GLY A 414 -8.65 9.11 29.58
N MET A 415 -9.59 8.93 28.64
CA MET A 415 -9.45 9.42 27.26
C MET A 415 -9.54 10.94 27.22
N GLY A 416 -8.46 11.58 26.77
CA GLY A 416 -8.34 13.02 26.78
C GLY A 416 -8.92 13.69 25.54
N ARG A 417 -9.29 14.96 25.68
CA ARG A 417 -9.92 15.77 24.64
C ARG A 417 -9.16 17.03 24.38
N ILE A 418 -9.08 17.38 23.10
CA ILE A 418 -8.39 18.57 22.66
C ILE A 418 -9.41 19.71 22.55
N GLN A 419 -9.14 20.83 23.22
CA GLN A 419 -9.91 22.06 23.12
C GLN A 419 -9.00 23.29 22.91
N PRO A 420 -9.48 24.35 22.25
CA PRO A 420 -8.82 25.65 22.27
C PRO A 420 -8.71 26.21 23.69
N LEU A 421 -7.59 26.85 24.03
CA LEU A 421 -7.35 27.42 25.38
C LEU A 421 -8.40 28.45 25.83
N GLN A 422 -9.09 29.11 24.89
CA GLN A 422 -10.12 30.11 25.19
C GLN A 422 -11.47 29.49 25.60
N SER A 423 -11.71 28.22 25.25
CA SER A 423 -12.97 27.51 25.54
C SER A 423 -13.01 26.90 26.95
N SER A 424 -11.87 26.80 27.62
CA SER A 424 -11.71 26.20 28.96
C SER A 424 -12.26 27.04 30.13
N ALA A 425 -13.11 28.05 29.85
CA ALA A 425 -13.69 28.94 30.86
C ALA A 425 -14.92 28.33 31.59
N GLY A 426 -15.24 27.05 31.34
CA GLY A 426 -16.27 26.30 32.06
C GLY A 426 -15.71 25.48 33.23
N VAL A 427 -16.57 25.16 34.20
CA VAL A 427 -16.24 24.34 35.39
C VAL A 427 -15.93 22.89 34.96
N PHE A 428 -14.67 22.62 34.58
CA PHE A 428 -14.18 21.27 34.30
C PHE A 428 -13.54 20.66 35.56
N ASP A 429 -14.12 19.58 36.07
CA ASP A 429 -13.64 18.83 37.24
C ASP A 429 -12.68 17.69 36.82
N GLY A 430 -11.58 18.04 36.15
CA GLY A 430 -10.60 17.07 35.65
C GLY A 430 -9.21 17.66 35.42
N GLU A 431 -8.25 16.82 35.00
CA GLU A 431 -6.89 17.26 34.68
C GLU A 431 -6.86 17.93 33.30
N VAL A 432 -6.26 19.12 33.24
CA VAL A 432 -6.04 19.85 31.99
C VAL A 432 -4.53 20.01 31.77
N GLU A 433 -4.01 19.43 30.68
CA GLU A 433 -2.62 19.61 30.27
C GLU A 433 -2.50 20.52 29.07
N LYS A 434 -1.42 21.30 28.99
CA LYS A 434 -1.10 22.07 27.79
C LYS A 434 -0.32 21.20 26.82
N ILE A 435 -0.85 21.04 25.62
CA ILE A 435 -0.22 20.28 24.53
C ILE A 435 -0.03 21.20 23.31
N GLN A 436 0.84 20.79 22.39
CA GLN A 436 1.04 21.50 21.13
C GLN A 436 0.24 20.81 20.03
N GLY A 437 -0.62 21.59 19.36
CA GLY A 437 -1.28 21.20 18.13
C GLY A 437 -0.51 21.71 16.91
N PHE A 438 -0.57 20.98 15.82
CA PHE A 438 0.00 21.38 14.53
C PHE A 438 -1.05 21.35 13.43
N ASP A 439 -0.87 22.16 12.38
CA ASP A 439 -1.73 22.10 11.19
C ASP A 439 -1.50 20.76 10.49
N PHE A 440 -2.47 19.85 10.67
CA PHE A 440 -2.40 18.51 10.13
C PHE A 440 -2.52 18.51 8.60
N ALA A 441 -3.30 19.44 8.03
CA ALA A 441 -3.50 19.52 6.59
C ALA A 441 -2.20 19.96 5.89
N ASP A 442 -1.55 21.01 6.42
CA ASP A 442 -0.27 21.49 5.89
C ASP A 442 0.83 20.44 6.05
N TRP A 443 0.87 19.74 7.19
CA TRP A 443 1.81 18.63 7.39
C TRP A 443 1.60 17.52 6.37
N LEU A 444 0.35 17.10 6.12
CA LEU A 444 0.06 16.07 5.14
C LEU A 444 0.52 16.49 3.74
N LYS A 445 0.19 17.72 3.30
CA LYS A 445 0.63 18.29 2.01
C LYS A 445 2.16 18.35 1.88
N SER A 446 2.88 18.54 2.98
CA SER A 446 4.35 18.55 2.99
C SER A 446 5.00 17.16 2.95
N MET A 447 4.24 16.10 3.24
CA MET A 447 4.77 14.76 3.43
C MET A 447 4.50 13.85 2.22
N VAL A 448 3.33 13.99 1.60
CA VAL A 448 2.84 13.09 0.55
C VAL A 448 2.43 13.85 -0.71
N SER A 449 2.45 13.15 -1.84
CA SER A 449 2.07 13.64 -3.17
C SER A 449 0.91 12.81 -3.75
N LYS A 450 0.31 13.28 -4.85
CA LYS A 450 -0.78 12.55 -5.56
C LYS A 450 -0.35 11.16 -6.07
N ASN A 451 0.96 10.96 -6.29
CA ASN A 451 1.54 9.69 -6.74
C ASN A 451 1.83 8.72 -5.59
N ASP A 452 1.68 9.14 -4.33
CA ASP A 452 1.79 8.26 -3.18
C ASP A 452 0.46 7.55 -2.88
N PHE A 453 0.54 6.43 -2.17
CA PHE A 453 -0.60 5.68 -1.64
C PHE A 453 -0.76 6.00 -0.16
N VAL A 454 -1.91 6.55 0.25
CA VAL A 454 -2.08 7.02 1.63
C VAL A 454 -3.30 6.38 2.28
N VAL A 455 -3.05 5.63 3.35
CA VAL A 455 -4.07 5.08 4.24
C VAL A 455 -4.04 5.84 5.55
N MET A 456 -5.20 6.29 6.03
CA MET A 456 -5.30 7.06 7.27
C MET A 456 -6.28 6.39 8.24
N LYS A 457 -5.94 6.31 9.51
CA LYS A 457 -6.90 6.04 10.60
C LYS A 457 -7.04 7.30 11.43
N MET A 458 -8.27 7.68 11.78
CA MET A 458 -8.54 8.86 12.59
C MET A 458 -9.52 8.53 13.71
N ASP A 459 -9.10 8.84 14.93
CA ASP A 459 -9.79 8.62 16.19
C ASP A 459 -9.24 9.64 17.19
N VAL A 460 -9.89 10.80 17.25
CA VAL A 460 -9.32 12.02 17.85
C VAL A 460 -10.33 12.69 18.79
N GLU A 461 -11.18 11.86 19.38
CA GLU A 461 -12.05 12.21 20.51
C GLU A 461 -12.91 13.48 20.28
N GLY A 462 -13.47 13.65 19.08
CA GLY A 462 -14.44 14.71 18.75
C GLY A 462 -13.92 15.75 17.76
N THR A 463 -12.60 15.85 17.59
CA THR A 463 -11.98 16.85 16.69
C THR A 463 -12.06 16.45 15.21
N GLU A 464 -12.71 15.32 14.89
CA GLU A 464 -12.96 14.90 13.51
C GLU A 464 -13.77 15.97 12.75
N PHE A 465 -14.65 16.68 13.46
CA PHE A 465 -15.50 17.75 12.92
C PHE A 465 -14.77 19.06 12.66
N ASP A 466 -13.53 19.21 13.09
CA ASP A 466 -12.66 20.34 12.75
C ASP A 466 -11.64 19.92 11.68
N LEU A 467 -11.04 18.74 11.87
CA LEU A 467 -9.98 18.22 10.99
C LEU A 467 -10.49 17.83 9.59
N ILE A 468 -11.59 17.09 9.49
CA ILE A 468 -12.09 16.65 8.17
C ILE A 468 -12.52 17.85 7.30
N PRO A 469 -13.29 18.84 7.82
CA PRO A 469 -13.55 20.07 7.05
C PRO A 469 -12.29 20.82 6.66
N ARG A 470 -11.29 20.94 7.55
CA ARG A 470 -10.00 21.56 7.23
C ARG A 470 -9.28 20.83 6.08
N LEU A 471 -9.31 19.49 6.05
CA LEU A 471 -8.74 18.70 4.96
C LEU A 471 -9.47 18.94 3.63
N PHE A 472 -10.79 19.20 3.66
CA PHE A 472 -11.56 19.60 2.48
C PHE A 472 -11.21 21.01 2.01
N GLU A 473 -11.20 21.98 2.93
CA GLU A 473 -10.91 23.39 2.62
C GLU A 473 -9.54 23.58 1.97
N THR A 474 -8.54 22.83 2.45
CA THR A 474 -7.14 22.91 1.98
C THR A 474 -6.81 22.01 0.80
N GLY A 475 -7.75 21.17 0.35
CA GLY A 475 -7.50 20.15 -0.67
C GLY A 475 -6.61 18.99 -0.20
N ALA A 476 -6.16 18.96 1.06
CA ALA A 476 -5.30 17.89 1.58
C ALA A 476 -5.99 16.51 1.55
N ILE A 477 -7.33 16.48 1.63
CA ILE A 477 -8.11 15.25 1.53
C ILE A 477 -7.91 14.51 0.19
N CYS A 478 -7.56 15.23 -0.89
CA CYS A 478 -7.37 14.62 -2.20
C CYS A 478 -6.15 13.68 -2.26
N LEU A 479 -5.23 13.82 -1.30
CA LEU A 479 -4.02 13.01 -1.15
C LEU A 479 -4.27 11.69 -0.42
N VAL A 480 -5.46 11.51 0.18
CA VAL A 480 -5.83 10.29 0.92
C VAL A 480 -6.58 9.33 0.00
N ASP A 481 -6.13 8.08 -0.09
CA ASP A 481 -6.80 7.03 -0.86
C ASP A 481 -7.86 6.30 -0.03
N GLU A 482 -7.55 5.98 1.24
CA GLU A 482 -8.41 5.20 2.14
C GLU A 482 -8.38 5.75 3.57
N ILE A 483 -9.54 5.86 4.21
CA ILE A 483 -9.69 6.39 5.58
C ILE A 483 -10.55 5.48 6.46
N PHE A 484 -10.03 5.19 7.66
CA PHE A 484 -10.72 4.51 8.75
C PHE A 484 -11.06 5.54 9.82
N LEU A 485 -12.33 5.92 9.91
CA LEU A 485 -12.74 7.03 10.77
C LEU A 485 -13.63 6.52 11.90
N GLU A 486 -13.15 6.66 13.14
CA GLU A 486 -14.02 6.62 14.31
C GLU A 486 -14.60 8.02 14.53
N CYS A 487 -15.91 8.15 14.36
CA CYS A 487 -16.60 9.41 14.60
C CYS A 487 -17.20 9.42 16.01
N HIS A 488 -16.90 10.48 16.75
CA HIS A 488 -17.34 10.67 18.12
C HIS A 488 -18.60 11.54 18.19
N TYR A 489 -19.65 11.03 18.82
CA TYR A 489 -20.96 11.67 18.89
C TYR A 489 -21.68 11.36 20.20
N ASN A 490 -22.76 12.10 20.46
CA ASN A 490 -23.65 11.97 21.60
C ASN A 490 -24.38 10.61 21.57
N ARG A 491 -23.76 9.59 22.16
CA ARG A 491 -24.21 8.19 22.18
C ARG A 491 -25.13 7.89 23.36
N TRP A 492 -26.01 6.90 23.21
CA TRP A 492 -26.75 6.31 24.33
C TRP A 492 -25.81 5.70 25.39
N GLN A 493 -26.06 5.99 26.67
CA GLN A 493 -25.25 5.44 27.76
C GLN A 493 -25.62 4.00 28.06
N ARG A 494 -24.61 3.13 28.16
CA ARG A 494 -24.81 1.70 28.48
C ARG A 494 -25.35 1.48 29.90
N CYS A 495 -24.92 2.29 30.86
CA CYS A 495 -25.35 2.18 32.26
C CYS A 495 -26.82 2.54 32.48
N CYS A 496 -27.38 3.36 31.59
CA CYS A 496 -28.45 4.28 31.95
C CYS A 496 -29.43 4.39 30.78
N PRO A 497 -30.38 3.45 30.63
CA PRO A 497 -31.35 3.43 29.54
C PRO A 497 -32.09 4.77 29.41
N GLY A 498 -32.23 5.28 28.18
CA GLY A 498 -32.90 6.55 27.91
C GLY A 498 -32.06 7.81 28.19
N LYS A 499 -30.84 7.66 28.74
CA LYS A 499 -29.89 8.77 28.90
C LYS A 499 -28.83 8.72 27.80
N ARG A 500 -28.51 9.89 27.26
CA ARG A 500 -27.39 10.05 26.33
C ARG A 500 -26.19 10.67 27.03
N SER A 501 -25.01 10.40 26.49
CA SER A 501 -23.76 10.93 27.01
C SER A 501 -23.58 12.38 26.59
N THR A 502 -23.43 13.28 27.55
CA THR A 502 -23.09 14.68 27.30
C THR A 502 -21.62 14.88 26.93
N LYS A 503 -20.84 13.80 26.77
CA LYS A 503 -19.44 13.87 26.32
C LYS A 503 -19.37 14.71 25.05
N TYR A 504 -20.08 14.33 23.98
CA TYR A 504 -19.99 15.03 22.69
C TYR A 504 -21.31 15.72 22.37
N GLU A 505 -21.24 16.86 21.69
CA GLU A 505 -22.43 17.60 21.27
C GLU A 505 -23.01 17.08 19.95
N LYS A 506 -22.14 16.55 19.08
CA LYS A 506 -22.50 16.12 17.73
C LYS A 506 -23.41 14.90 17.73
N THR A 507 -24.27 14.81 16.72
CA THR A 507 -25.22 13.70 16.57
C THR A 507 -24.67 12.61 15.65
N TYR A 508 -25.28 11.42 15.69
CA TYR A 508 -24.96 10.36 14.74
C TYR A 508 -25.19 10.77 13.28
N GLN A 509 -26.25 11.56 13.04
CA GLN A 509 -26.57 12.07 11.70
C GLN A 509 -25.44 12.94 11.14
N GLN A 510 -24.83 13.79 11.99
CA GLN A 510 -23.68 14.60 11.58
C GLN A 510 -22.44 13.75 11.28
N CYS A 511 -22.22 12.64 12.00
CA CYS A 511 -21.19 11.67 11.61
C CYS A 511 -21.49 11.06 10.24
N LEU A 512 -22.74 10.67 9.98
CA LEU A 512 -23.15 10.10 8.70
C LEU A 512 -22.97 11.10 7.54
N GLU A 513 -23.25 12.38 7.75
CA GLU A 513 -22.95 13.45 6.80
C GLU A 513 -21.46 13.54 6.49
N LEU A 514 -20.59 13.43 7.51
CA LEU A 514 -19.14 13.41 7.33
C LEU A 514 -18.69 12.22 6.49
N PHE A 515 -19.17 11.01 6.79
CA PHE A 515 -18.91 9.81 5.98
C PHE A 515 -19.38 9.97 4.53
N ASN A 516 -20.56 10.54 4.33
CA ASN A 516 -21.09 10.81 2.99
C ASN A 516 -20.24 11.83 2.24
N SER A 517 -19.78 12.92 2.88
CA SER A 517 -18.90 13.90 2.24
C SER A 517 -17.58 13.29 1.77
N LEU A 518 -16.98 12.40 2.58
CA LEU A 518 -15.77 11.66 2.22
C LEU A 518 -16.01 10.77 1.00
N ARG A 519 -17.10 9.98 1.01
CA ARG A 519 -17.49 9.16 -0.16
C ARG A 519 -17.77 10.00 -1.41
N GLN A 520 -18.48 11.11 -1.26
CA GLN A 520 -18.79 12.02 -2.37
C GLN A 520 -17.53 12.66 -2.95
N SER A 521 -16.47 12.82 -2.14
CA SER A 521 -15.15 13.30 -2.57
C SER A 521 -14.27 12.24 -3.24
N GLY A 522 -14.75 10.99 -3.35
CA GLY A 522 -14.01 9.89 -3.94
C GLY A 522 -12.99 9.24 -3.01
N VAL A 523 -13.02 9.55 -1.71
CA VAL A 523 -12.21 8.87 -0.69
C VAL A 523 -12.93 7.62 -0.21
N LEU A 524 -12.21 6.50 -0.16
CA LEU A 524 -12.75 5.25 0.37
C LEU A 524 -12.76 5.32 1.91
N VAL A 525 -13.92 5.61 2.49
CA VAL A 525 -14.09 5.67 3.94
C VAL A 525 -14.79 4.45 4.53
N HIS A 526 -14.23 3.97 5.64
CA HIS A 526 -14.74 2.89 6.49
C HIS A 526 -15.15 3.42 7.87
N GLN A 527 -16.36 3.08 8.32
CA GLN A 527 -16.81 3.38 9.68
C GLN A 527 -16.08 2.50 10.71
N TRP A 528 -15.28 3.13 11.57
CA TRP A 528 -14.38 2.47 12.54
C TRP A 528 -14.82 2.65 14.01
N PHE A 529 -14.16 1.94 14.94
CA PHE A 529 -14.50 1.85 16.37
C PHE A 529 -13.30 1.63 17.30
#